data_AF-A0A1F4Y3S1-F1
#
_entry.id   AF-A0A1F4Y3S1-F1
#
_cell.length_a   1.000
_cell.length_b   1.000
_cell.length_c   1.000
_cell.angle_alpha   90.00
_cell.angle_beta   90.00
_cell.angle_gamma   90.00
#
_symmetry.space_group_name_H-M   'P 1'
#
loop_
_entity.id
_entity.type
_entity.pdbx_description
1 polymer ?
#
loop_
_entity_poly.entity_id
_entity_poly.type
_entity_poly.pdbx_seq_one_letter_code
_entity_poly.pdbx_strand_id
1 'polypeptide(L)'
;MVTIPISVAMFAWAGILFFTATGNPKRITRARSIFRGVLIGFIITITGWLVVQIVLQSITRGDFYTANNWVNLNCDQLYGGTNQPNRPRDLDIKNVLSTVSAGSVQGGSGGGGQTSSGGTATVDGTAVSRAAKSVELQAACVNNSTADCSLLQAICVVESGCNPQTTGCNSAGACGPMQIQPATACEANPSLNGCMTLGNRGVVLNEDAVKASLQGMSASSETAAKILNNATGACGGDLTCVMAYYNGGGGAVQASACCPSGTAAWQCQWDCGTRVAGSVNCTATPRPSSCVQNTGYVETRNYVPNIQAAQTALKTPTQTSGGAF
;
A
#
# COMPACT_ATOMS: atom_id res chain seq x y z
N MET A 1 -30.15 -27.69 4.30
CA MET A 1 -30.46 -28.00 2.89
C MET A 1 -31.42 -29.20 2.71
N VAL A 2 -31.91 -29.87 3.77
CA VAL A 2 -32.88 -30.98 3.66
C VAL A 2 -34.35 -30.50 3.60
N THR A 3 -34.63 -29.24 3.98
CA THR A 3 -35.99 -28.68 4.07
C THR A 3 -36.65 -28.39 2.72
N ILE A 4 -35.87 -28.12 1.68
CA ILE A 4 -36.36 -27.82 0.33
C ILE A 4 -37.08 -29.03 -0.30
N PRO A 5 -36.47 -30.22 -0.41
CA PRO A 5 -37.16 -31.38 -0.97
C PRO A 5 -38.39 -31.82 -0.16
N ILE A 6 -38.35 -31.69 1.18
CA ILE A 6 -39.49 -32.00 2.05
C ILE A 6 -40.66 -31.05 1.79
N SER A 7 -40.40 -29.76 1.63
CA SER A 7 -41.44 -28.76 1.34
C SER A 7 -42.08 -29.01 -0.02
N VAL A 8 -41.27 -29.33 -1.04
CA VAL A 8 -41.76 -29.68 -2.39
C VAL A 8 -42.64 -30.92 -2.35
N ALA A 9 -42.25 -31.97 -1.60
CA ALA A 9 -43.06 -33.18 -1.44
C ALA A 9 -44.41 -32.89 -0.75
N MET A 10 -44.41 -32.03 0.27
CA MET A 10 -45.64 -31.63 0.98
C MET A 10 -46.58 -30.79 0.09
N PHE A 11 -46.04 -29.89 -0.73
CA PHE A 11 -46.83 -29.12 -1.70
C PHE A 11 -47.39 -29.99 -2.82
N ALA A 12 -46.61 -30.94 -3.34
CA ALA A 12 -47.07 -31.89 -4.35
C ALA A 12 -48.21 -32.77 -3.81
N TRP A 13 -48.07 -33.28 -2.58
CA TRP A 13 -49.12 -34.07 -1.92
C TRP A 13 -50.39 -33.25 -1.65
N ALA A 14 -50.25 -32.00 -1.18
CA ALA A 14 -51.38 -31.11 -0.97
C ALA A 14 -52.10 -30.76 -2.30
N GLY A 15 -51.34 -30.59 -3.39
CA GLY A 15 -51.87 -30.37 -4.73
C GLY A 15 -52.68 -31.56 -5.25
N ILE A 16 -52.14 -32.78 -5.14
CA ILE A 16 -52.86 -34.01 -5.52
C ILE A 16 -54.14 -34.16 -4.68
N LEU A 17 -54.08 -33.92 -3.37
CA LEU A 17 -55.25 -34.01 -2.50
C LEU A 17 -56.31 -32.96 -2.85
N PHE A 18 -55.91 -31.77 -3.29
CA PHE A 18 -56.82 -30.70 -3.70
C PHE A 18 -57.52 -30.99 -5.03
N PHE A 19 -56.78 -31.45 -6.05
CA PHE A 19 -57.34 -31.80 -7.36
C PHE A 19 -58.22 -33.06 -7.32
N THR A 20 -57.93 -34.00 -6.42
CA THR A 20 -58.71 -35.24 -6.25
C THR A 20 -59.85 -35.12 -5.22
N ALA A 21 -60.08 -33.94 -4.65
CA ALA A 21 -61.11 -33.72 -3.62
C ALA A 21 -62.52 -33.46 -4.18
N THR A 22 -62.77 -33.66 -5.48
CA THR A 22 -64.03 -33.36 -6.17
C THR A 22 -65.26 -33.81 -5.37
N GLY A 23 -66.04 -32.85 -4.88
CA GLY A 23 -67.29 -33.08 -4.14
C GLY A 23 -67.18 -33.43 -2.65
N ASN A 24 -65.97 -33.58 -2.07
CA ASN A 24 -65.81 -33.92 -0.66
C ASN A 24 -65.32 -32.72 0.18
N PRO A 25 -66.21 -32.00 0.90
CA PRO A 25 -65.85 -30.81 1.65
C PRO A 25 -64.83 -31.09 2.76
N LYS A 26 -64.80 -32.30 3.33
CA LYS A 26 -63.83 -32.70 4.35
C LYS A 26 -62.40 -32.76 3.80
N ARG A 27 -62.22 -33.17 2.53
CA ARG A 27 -60.90 -33.21 1.86
C ARG A 27 -60.43 -31.81 1.44
N ILE A 28 -61.35 -30.94 1.00
CA ILE A 28 -61.05 -29.54 0.65
C ILE A 28 -60.60 -28.76 1.90
N THR A 29 -61.31 -28.91 3.03
CA THR A 29 -60.94 -28.26 4.29
C THR A 29 -59.58 -28.75 4.81
N ARG A 30 -59.29 -30.04 4.66
CA ARG A 30 -57.99 -30.62 5.03
C ARG A 30 -56.86 -30.09 4.13
N ALA A 31 -57.06 -29.99 2.83
CA ALA A 31 -56.08 -29.39 1.91
C ALA A 31 -55.80 -27.92 2.29
N ARG A 32 -56.84 -27.12 2.56
CA ARG A 32 -56.69 -25.71 2.96
C ARG A 32 -55.93 -25.53 4.28
N SER A 33 -56.13 -26.44 5.24
CA SER A 33 -55.38 -26.43 6.51
C SER A 33 -53.88 -26.65 6.28
N ILE A 34 -53.52 -27.61 5.40
CA ILE A 34 -52.13 -27.87 5.02
C ILE A 34 -51.54 -26.65 4.31
N PHE A 35 -52.24 -26.06 3.33
CA PHE A 35 -51.77 -24.85 2.66
C PHE A 35 -51.55 -23.67 3.61
N ARG A 36 -52.45 -23.45 4.57
CA ARG A 36 -52.28 -22.38 5.58
C ARG A 36 -51.08 -22.65 6.49
N GLY A 37 -50.90 -23.89 6.95
CA GLY A 37 -49.76 -24.25 7.78
C GLY A 37 -48.42 -24.00 7.07
N VAL A 38 -48.33 -24.38 5.80
CA VAL A 38 -47.10 -24.17 5.01
C VAL A 38 -46.88 -22.68 4.70
N LEU A 39 -47.94 -21.93 4.39
CA LEU A 39 -47.83 -20.49 4.14
C LEU A 39 -47.34 -19.72 5.38
N ILE A 40 -47.87 -20.06 6.56
CA ILE A 40 -47.45 -19.44 7.82
C ILE A 40 -45.98 -19.78 8.12
N GLY A 41 -45.58 -21.04 7.96
CA GLY A 41 -44.18 -21.46 8.13
C GLY A 41 -43.23 -20.77 7.16
N PHE A 42 -43.67 -20.57 5.92
CA PHE A 42 -42.92 -19.84 4.90
C PHE A 42 -42.72 -18.37 5.26
N ILE A 43 -43.78 -17.68 5.71
CA ILE A 43 -43.70 -16.28 6.15
C ILE A 43 -42.75 -16.13 7.34
N ILE A 44 -42.82 -17.02 8.34
CA ILE A 44 -41.92 -16.99 9.50
C ILE A 44 -40.46 -17.17 9.05
N THR A 45 -40.21 -18.09 8.12
CA THR A 45 -38.86 -18.37 7.61
C THR A 45 -38.28 -17.17 6.85
N ILE A 46 -39.07 -16.55 5.95
CA ILE A 46 -38.64 -15.34 5.24
C ILE A 46 -38.40 -14.18 6.20
N THR A 47 -39.30 -13.99 7.17
CA THR A 47 -39.20 -12.89 8.13
C THR A 47 -37.95 -13.04 9.00
N GLY A 48 -37.64 -14.25 9.47
CA GLY A 48 -36.42 -14.53 10.24
C GLY A 48 -35.15 -14.23 9.43
N TRP A 49 -35.10 -14.65 8.16
CA TRP A 49 -33.99 -14.32 7.26
C TRP A 49 -33.84 -12.81 7.05
N LEU A 50 -34.96 -12.11 6.84
CA LEU A 50 -34.96 -10.66 6.60
C LEU A 50 -34.50 -9.86 7.83
N VAL A 51 -34.95 -10.22 9.03
CA VAL A 51 -34.58 -9.53 10.28
C VAL A 51 -33.07 -9.62 10.51
N VAL A 52 -32.47 -10.82 10.37
CA VAL A 52 -31.01 -10.99 10.50
C VAL A 52 -30.29 -10.12 9.47
N GLN A 53 -30.78 -10.08 8.24
CA GLN A 53 -30.17 -9.29 7.18
C GLN A 53 -30.19 -7.78 7.47
N ILE A 54 -31.31 -7.26 8.00
CA ILE A 54 -31.44 -5.85 8.37
C ILE A 54 -30.50 -5.49 9.53
N VAL A 55 -30.45 -6.32 10.57
CA VAL A 55 -29.57 -6.08 11.74
C VAL A 55 -28.11 -6.06 11.30
N LEU A 56 -27.68 -7.02 10.49
CA LEU A 56 -26.32 -7.08 9.99
C LEU A 56 -25.99 -5.87 9.11
N GLN A 57 -26.87 -5.45 8.21
CA GLN A 57 -26.67 -4.26 7.39
C GLN A 57 -26.62 -2.95 8.19
N SER A 58 -27.28 -2.90 9.36
CA SER A 58 -27.25 -1.70 10.21
C SER A 58 -25.95 -1.54 11.00
N ILE A 59 -25.24 -2.63 11.30
CA ILE A 59 -24.03 -2.61 12.15
C ILE A 59 -22.74 -2.89 11.38
N THR A 60 -22.84 -3.38 10.14
CA THR A 60 -21.69 -3.69 9.28
C THR A 60 -21.71 -2.83 8.01
N ARG A 61 -20.52 -2.53 7.46
CA ARG A 61 -20.45 -1.86 6.15
C ARG A 61 -20.84 -2.84 5.04
N GLY A 62 -21.42 -2.34 3.95
CA GLY A 62 -21.98 -3.15 2.85
C GLY A 62 -21.01 -4.13 2.17
N ASP A 63 -19.73 -4.02 2.45
CA ASP A 63 -18.65 -4.79 1.81
C ASP A 63 -18.28 -6.08 2.56
N PHE A 64 -18.88 -6.33 3.74
CA PHE A 64 -18.57 -7.49 4.58
C PHE A 64 -19.31 -8.77 4.18
N TYR A 65 -20.35 -8.66 3.37
CA TYR A 65 -21.17 -9.80 2.93
C TYR A 65 -21.34 -9.78 1.42
N THR A 66 -20.75 -10.76 0.75
CA THR A 66 -20.92 -10.94 -0.70
C THR A 66 -22.38 -11.34 -0.99
N ALA A 67 -23.14 -10.42 -1.60
CA ALA A 67 -24.44 -10.68 -2.23
C ALA A 67 -25.43 -11.57 -1.42
N ASN A 68 -26.06 -11.00 -0.38
CA ASN A 68 -27.25 -11.55 0.28
C ASN A 68 -27.09 -12.92 0.98
N ASN A 69 -25.87 -13.37 1.28
CA ASN A 69 -25.62 -14.63 1.97
C ASN A 69 -24.80 -14.45 3.26
N TRP A 70 -25.48 -14.35 4.39
CA TRP A 70 -24.86 -14.23 5.72
C TRP A 70 -24.20 -15.52 6.23
N VAL A 71 -24.40 -16.67 5.57
CA VAL A 71 -23.79 -17.95 5.97
C VAL A 71 -22.30 -18.00 5.62
N ASN A 72 -21.86 -17.19 4.65
CA ASN A 72 -20.46 -17.06 4.28
C ASN A 72 -19.92 -15.69 4.71
N LEU A 73 -19.24 -15.68 5.84
CA LEU A 73 -18.46 -14.53 6.28
C LEU A 73 -17.18 -14.48 5.43
N ASN A 74 -17.12 -13.55 4.48
CA ASN A 74 -15.93 -13.38 3.65
C ASN A 74 -14.86 -12.60 4.44
N CYS A 75 -14.09 -13.33 5.25
CA CYS A 75 -12.97 -12.76 6.00
C CYS A 75 -11.75 -12.41 5.12
N ASP A 76 -11.82 -12.65 3.81
CA ASP A 76 -10.75 -12.33 2.85
C ASP A 76 -10.83 -10.87 2.36
N GLN A 77 -11.87 -10.14 2.78
CA GLN A 77 -12.01 -8.69 2.57
C GLN A 77 -12.30 -8.00 3.90
N LEU A 78 -11.26 -7.81 4.71
CA LEU A 78 -11.29 -6.70 5.66
C LEU A 78 -10.55 -5.54 4.99
N TYR A 79 -11.35 -4.58 4.49
CA TYR A 79 -11.02 -3.35 3.78
C TYR A 79 -10.59 -3.49 2.31
N GLY A 80 -11.51 -3.09 1.40
CA GLY A 80 -11.17 -2.67 0.04
C GLY A 80 -10.78 -3.78 -0.93
N GLY A 81 -11.78 -4.50 -1.46
CA GLY A 81 -11.82 -4.82 -2.89
C GLY A 81 -10.59 -5.42 -3.59
N THR A 82 -9.84 -6.36 -3.00
CA THR A 82 -9.04 -7.32 -3.78
C THR A 82 -9.00 -8.65 -3.02
N ASN A 83 -9.04 -9.77 -3.75
CA ASN A 83 -8.84 -11.10 -3.17
C ASN A 83 -7.46 -11.11 -2.47
N GLN A 84 -7.44 -11.18 -1.13
CA GLN A 84 -6.24 -11.45 -0.36
C GLN A 84 -6.03 -12.98 -0.26
N PRO A 85 -5.13 -13.62 -1.03
CA PRO A 85 -4.48 -14.80 -0.48
C PRO A 85 -3.52 -14.30 0.59
N ASN A 86 -3.60 -14.86 1.80
CA ASN A 86 -2.68 -14.66 2.93
C ASN A 86 -3.09 -13.63 3.98
N ARG A 87 -4.28 -13.81 4.55
CA ARG A 87 -4.35 -13.75 6.02
C ARG A 87 -3.71 -15.06 6.52
N PRO A 88 -2.60 -15.04 7.30
CA PRO A 88 -1.99 -16.29 7.76
C PRO A 88 -2.97 -16.99 8.71
N ARG A 89 -3.68 -18.01 8.23
CA ARG A 89 -4.64 -18.78 9.05
C ARG A 89 -3.94 -19.81 9.95
N ASP A 90 -2.61 -19.96 9.84
CA ASP A 90 -1.80 -20.93 10.59
C ASP A 90 -0.54 -20.29 11.23
N LEU A 91 -0.69 -19.15 11.91
CA LEU A 91 0.39 -18.71 12.81
C LEU A 91 0.32 -19.54 14.08
N ASP A 92 1.12 -20.60 14.12
CA ASP A 92 1.44 -21.34 15.34
C ASP A 92 1.86 -20.35 16.45
N ILE A 93 1.52 -20.65 17.71
CA ILE A 93 1.70 -19.76 18.88
C ILE A 93 3.14 -19.24 18.96
N LYS A 94 4.11 -20.01 18.46
CA LYS A 94 5.53 -19.64 18.37
C LYS A 94 5.78 -18.39 17.50
N ASN A 95 5.03 -18.19 16.42
CA ASN A 95 5.15 -17.02 15.55
C ASN A 95 4.45 -15.78 16.12
N VAL A 96 3.39 -15.96 16.89
CA VAL A 96 2.76 -14.86 17.64
C VAL A 96 3.67 -14.45 18.80
N LEU A 97 4.26 -15.41 19.50
CA LEU A 97 5.13 -15.16 20.65
C LEU A 97 6.48 -14.53 20.25
N SER A 98 7.02 -14.84 19.07
CA SER A 98 8.19 -14.13 18.53
C SER A 98 7.90 -12.68 18.12
N THR A 99 6.62 -12.36 17.86
CA THR A 99 6.16 -10.99 17.61
C THR A 99 6.01 -10.21 18.92
N VAL A 100 5.72 -10.89 20.03
CA VAL A 100 5.60 -10.29 21.37
C VAL A 100 6.97 -10.21 22.09
N SER A 101 7.90 -11.15 21.84
CA SER A 101 9.23 -11.13 22.46
C SER A 101 10.23 -10.16 21.82
N ALA A 102 9.87 -9.50 20.72
CA ALA A 102 10.64 -8.39 20.15
C ALA A 102 10.35 -7.05 20.85
N GLY A 103 9.48 -7.06 21.86
CA GLY A 103 9.25 -5.94 22.78
C GLY A 103 10.28 -5.87 23.90
N SER A 104 11.58 -5.98 23.61
CA SER A 104 12.58 -5.46 24.55
C SER A 104 12.70 -3.96 24.31
N VAL A 105 12.00 -3.22 25.18
CA VAL A 105 12.17 -1.79 25.41
C VAL A 105 13.66 -1.51 25.62
N GLN A 106 14.29 -0.83 24.68
CA GLN A 106 15.53 -0.12 24.94
C GLN A 106 15.41 1.28 24.33
N GLY A 107 15.27 2.26 25.23
CA GLY A 107 15.23 3.67 24.89
C GLY A 107 16.52 4.09 24.18
N GLY A 108 16.36 4.75 23.04
CA GLY A 108 17.44 5.39 22.30
C GLY A 108 16.93 6.72 21.77
N SER A 109 17.31 7.79 22.46
CA SER A 109 17.12 9.18 22.07
C SER A 109 17.82 9.50 20.74
N GLY A 110 17.12 10.24 19.87
CA GLY A 110 17.61 11.41 19.13
C GLY A 110 18.79 11.31 18.14
N GLY A 111 18.61 11.99 17.00
CA GLY A 111 19.68 12.44 16.09
C GLY A 111 19.71 11.62 14.79
N GLY A 112 19.50 12.16 13.59
CA GLY A 112 19.93 13.48 13.12
C GLY A 112 21.35 13.38 12.59
N GLY A 113 21.50 13.18 11.28
CA GLY A 113 22.73 13.39 10.52
C GLY A 113 23.78 12.27 10.60
N GLN A 114 24.01 11.60 9.47
CA GLN A 114 25.34 11.11 9.15
C GLN A 114 25.72 11.54 7.73
N THR A 115 26.64 12.50 7.70
CA THR A 115 27.46 12.88 6.56
C THR A 115 28.53 11.82 6.29
N SER A 116 28.65 11.45 5.02
CA SER A 116 29.89 11.16 4.28
C SER A 116 30.81 10.02 4.76
N SER A 117 30.88 8.93 3.96
CA SER A 117 32.11 8.53 3.23
C SER A 117 31.98 7.08 2.75
N GLY A 118 32.18 6.86 1.44
CA GLY A 118 32.55 5.64 0.69
C GLY A 118 32.65 4.25 1.35
N GLY A 119 31.78 3.90 2.28
CA GLY A 119 31.69 2.60 2.93
C GLY A 119 30.54 1.77 2.35
N THR A 120 30.72 0.46 2.34
CA THR A 120 29.68 -0.53 2.00
C THR A 120 28.38 -0.18 2.73
N ALA A 121 27.33 0.13 1.98
CA ALA A 121 26.02 0.50 2.53
C ALA A 121 25.56 -0.58 3.52
N THR A 122 25.62 -0.27 4.81
CA THR A 122 25.20 -1.18 5.86
C THR A 122 23.72 -0.95 6.09
N VAL A 123 22.90 -1.91 5.66
CA VAL A 123 21.44 -1.81 5.74
C VAL A 123 20.98 -2.31 7.11
N ASP A 124 20.12 -1.56 7.81
CA ASP A 124 19.51 -2.02 9.06
C ASP A 124 18.54 -3.20 8.80
N GLY A 125 18.92 -4.39 9.27
CA GLY A 125 18.11 -5.61 9.12
C GLY A 125 16.75 -5.54 9.83
N THR A 126 16.60 -4.71 10.86
CA THR A 126 15.31 -4.48 11.54
C THR A 126 14.39 -3.68 10.64
N ALA A 127 14.90 -2.60 10.04
CA ALA A 127 14.18 -1.81 9.05
C ALA A 127 13.75 -2.65 7.85
N VAL A 128 14.66 -3.47 7.30
CA VAL A 128 14.36 -4.41 6.20
C VAL A 128 13.23 -5.36 6.59
N SER A 129 13.30 -5.93 7.79
CA SER A 129 12.26 -6.84 8.30
C SER A 129 10.91 -6.15 8.49
N ARG A 130 10.90 -4.88 8.95
CA ARG A 130 9.68 -4.07 9.07
C ARG A 130 9.07 -3.78 7.70
N ALA A 131 9.89 -3.37 6.74
CA ALA A 131 9.43 -3.04 5.39
C ALA A 131 8.86 -4.27 4.68
N ALA A 132 9.54 -5.42 4.76
CA ALA A 132 9.08 -6.67 4.18
C ALA A 132 7.72 -7.15 4.76
N LYS A 133 7.44 -6.81 6.02
CA LYS A 133 6.22 -7.20 6.73
C LYS A 133 5.14 -6.11 6.77
N SER A 134 5.40 -4.92 6.22
CA SER A 134 4.44 -3.81 6.26
C SER A 134 3.27 -4.09 5.33
N VAL A 135 2.09 -4.20 5.91
CA VAL A 135 0.83 -4.39 5.18
C VAL A 135 0.49 -3.13 4.38
N GLU A 136 0.78 -1.95 4.91
CA GLU A 136 0.49 -0.67 4.27
C GLU A 136 1.37 -0.40 3.04
N LEU A 137 2.65 -0.80 3.06
CA LEU A 137 3.51 -0.75 1.87
C LEU A 137 3.03 -1.72 0.79
N GLN A 138 2.71 -2.95 1.18
CA GLN A 138 2.20 -3.96 0.25
C GLN A 138 0.87 -3.50 -0.38
N ALA A 139 -0.04 -2.95 0.42
CA ALA A 139 -1.31 -2.39 -0.05
C ALA A 139 -1.08 -1.23 -1.01
N ALA A 140 -0.17 -0.30 -0.69
CA ALA A 140 0.17 0.81 -1.56
C ALA A 140 0.72 0.36 -2.92
N CYS A 141 1.61 -0.64 -2.94
CA CYS A 141 2.12 -1.23 -4.17
C CYS A 141 1.00 -1.80 -5.05
N VAL A 142 0.13 -2.61 -4.46
CA VAL A 142 -0.95 -3.30 -5.18
C VAL A 142 -1.97 -2.30 -5.71
N ASN A 143 -2.46 -1.39 -4.86
CA ASN A 143 -3.49 -0.42 -5.22
C ASN A 143 -3.04 0.56 -6.31
N ASN A 144 -1.74 0.81 -6.40
CA ASN A 144 -1.18 1.72 -7.40
C ASN A 144 -0.50 0.98 -8.55
N SER A 145 -0.56 -0.35 -8.62
CA SER A 145 0.12 -1.14 -9.67
C SER A 145 1.62 -0.82 -9.79
N THR A 146 2.29 -0.58 -8.67
CA THR A 146 3.73 -0.27 -8.66
C THR A 146 4.54 -1.50 -9.06
N ALA A 147 5.32 -1.38 -10.14
CA ALA A 147 5.98 -2.51 -10.78
C ALA A 147 7.01 -3.25 -9.90
N ASP A 148 7.71 -2.53 -9.01
CA ASP A 148 8.66 -3.13 -8.07
C ASP A 148 8.32 -2.73 -6.63
N CYS A 149 7.59 -3.60 -5.92
CA CYS A 149 7.23 -3.32 -4.53
C CYS A 149 8.44 -3.32 -3.58
N SER A 150 9.49 -4.06 -3.92
CA SER A 150 10.73 -4.05 -3.14
C SER A 150 11.46 -2.70 -3.25
N LEU A 151 11.25 -1.94 -4.32
CA LEU A 151 11.73 -0.56 -4.42
C LEU A 151 11.01 0.35 -3.41
N LEU A 152 9.68 0.28 -3.34
CA LEU A 152 8.90 1.05 -2.37
C LEU A 152 9.32 0.72 -0.91
N GLN A 153 9.51 -0.57 -0.63
CA GLN A 153 10.00 -1.03 0.66
C GLN A 153 11.42 -0.54 0.97
N ALA A 154 12.33 -0.61 -0.01
CA ALA A 154 13.71 -0.12 0.13
C ALA A 154 13.76 1.40 0.41
N ILE A 155 12.89 2.17 -0.23
CA ILE A 155 12.70 3.60 0.06
C ILE A 155 12.27 3.80 1.50
N CYS A 156 11.24 3.10 1.96
CA CYS A 156 10.81 3.17 3.36
C CYS A 156 11.97 2.91 4.34
N VAL A 157 12.80 1.90 4.06
CA VAL A 157 13.99 1.55 4.86
C VAL A 157 14.97 2.72 4.92
N VAL A 158 15.33 3.30 3.79
CA VAL A 158 16.34 4.38 3.74
C VAL A 158 15.81 5.69 4.31
N GLU A 159 14.54 6.01 4.07
CA GLU A 159 13.95 7.28 4.48
C GLU A 159 13.71 7.39 5.99
N SER A 160 13.31 6.30 6.64
CA SER A 160 12.94 6.35 8.07
C SER A 160 13.26 5.10 8.87
N GLY A 161 14.03 4.17 8.31
CA GLY A 161 14.15 2.81 8.85
C GLY A 161 12.83 2.03 8.72
N CYS A 162 11.90 2.50 7.90
CA CYS A 162 10.54 2.02 7.80
C CYS A 162 9.80 1.93 9.13
N ASN A 163 9.97 2.96 9.97
CA ASN A 163 9.32 3.05 11.26
C ASN A 163 7.92 3.69 11.12
N PRO A 164 6.82 2.95 11.41
CA PRO A 164 5.48 3.52 11.33
C PRO A 164 5.20 4.59 12.40
N GLN A 165 6.05 4.69 13.43
CA GLN A 165 5.99 5.74 14.45
C GLN A 165 6.72 7.02 14.02
N THR A 166 7.36 7.03 12.85
CA THR A 166 7.97 8.25 12.31
C THR A 166 6.87 9.25 12.02
N THR A 167 6.86 10.30 12.82
CA THR A 167 5.96 11.45 12.73
C THR A 167 6.78 12.73 12.64
N GLY A 168 6.14 13.83 12.28
CA GLY A 168 6.75 15.10 11.94
C GLY A 168 7.31 15.16 10.53
N CYS A 169 8.08 16.21 10.30
CA CYS A 169 8.85 16.44 9.09
C CYS A 169 10.29 16.74 9.47
N ASN A 170 11.24 16.38 8.60
CA ASN A 170 12.64 16.71 8.80
C ASN A 170 12.90 18.21 8.56
N SER A 171 14.14 18.66 8.76
CA SER A 171 14.53 20.06 8.57
C SER A 171 14.40 20.56 7.14
N ALA A 172 14.37 19.67 6.15
CA ALA A 172 14.09 19.99 4.75
C ALA A 172 12.59 20.04 4.43
N GLY A 173 11.71 19.71 5.38
CA GLY A 173 10.25 19.74 5.21
C GLY A 173 9.64 18.43 4.71
N ALA A 174 10.42 17.35 4.60
CA ALA A 174 9.92 16.05 4.15
C ALA A 174 9.29 15.27 5.32
N CYS A 175 8.12 14.67 5.11
CA CYS A 175 7.26 14.20 6.21
C CYS A 175 6.96 12.70 6.18
N GLY A 176 6.74 12.15 7.38
CA GLY A 176 6.26 10.78 7.57
C GLY A 176 7.29 9.68 7.25
N PRO A 177 6.85 8.41 7.27
CA PRO A 177 7.75 7.26 7.08
C PRO A 177 8.44 7.20 5.71
N MET A 178 7.84 7.81 4.69
CA MET A 178 8.39 7.86 3.33
C MET A 178 9.09 9.20 3.00
N GLN A 179 9.22 10.09 3.99
CA GLN A 179 9.87 11.41 3.88
C GLN A 179 9.47 12.18 2.60
N ILE A 180 8.17 12.48 2.47
CA ILE A 180 7.63 13.13 1.28
C ILE A 180 7.46 14.63 1.51
N GLN A 181 7.92 15.44 0.56
CA GLN A 181 7.68 16.88 0.51
C GLN A 181 6.18 17.18 0.27
N PRO A 182 5.54 18.10 1.01
CA PRO A 182 4.11 18.41 0.84
C PRO A 182 3.71 18.79 -0.59
N ALA A 183 4.54 19.56 -1.29
CA ALA A 183 4.28 19.93 -2.68
C ALA A 183 4.26 18.69 -3.60
N THR A 184 5.27 17.83 -3.50
CA THR A 184 5.36 16.56 -4.23
C THR A 184 4.19 15.63 -3.90
N ALA A 185 3.76 15.61 -2.63
CA ALA A 185 2.63 14.81 -2.20
C ALA A 185 1.33 15.23 -2.92
N CYS A 186 1.08 16.53 -3.06
CA CYS A 186 -0.12 17.01 -3.76
C CYS A 186 -0.04 16.86 -5.28
N GLU A 187 1.15 16.94 -5.87
CA GLU A 187 1.33 16.66 -7.29
C GLU A 187 1.03 15.19 -7.61
N ALA A 188 1.56 14.26 -6.80
CA ALA A 188 1.38 12.83 -7.02
C ALA A 188 0.02 12.30 -6.52
N ASN A 189 -0.50 12.86 -5.42
CA ASN A 189 -1.70 12.40 -4.75
C ASN A 189 -2.65 13.58 -4.42
N PRO A 190 -3.31 14.16 -5.43
CA PRO A 190 -4.15 15.34 -5.25
C PRO A 190 -5.39 15.10 -4.37
N SER A 191 -5.71 13.85 -4.03
CA SER A 191 -6.80 13.50 -3.10
C SER A 191 -6.43 13.61 -1.61
N LEU A 192 -5.17 13.91 -1.27
CA LEU A 192 -4.79 14.14 0.12
C LEU A 192 -5.52 15.37 0.68
N ASN A 193 -5.89 15.30 1.97
CA ASN A 193 -6.47 16.45 2.64
C ASN A 193 -5.46 17.62 2.65
N GLY A 194 -5.94 18.80 2.28
CA GLY A 194 -5.12 20.00 2.14
C GLY A 194 -4.52 20.23 0.75
N CYS A 195 -4.60 19.25 -0.16
CA CYS A 195 -4.33 19.47 -1.57
C CYS A 195 -5.58 20.08 -2.23
N MET A 196 -5.52 21.35 -2.63
CA MET A 196 -6.61 21.99 -3.38
C MET A 196 -6.15 22.30 -4.80
N THR A 197 -6.81 21.69 -5.79
CA THR A 197 -6.62 22.05 -7.20
C THR A 197 -7.43 23.31 -7.52
N LEU A 198 -6.80 24.46 -7.65
CA LEU A 198 -7.48 25.67 -8.15
C LEU A 198 -7.42 25.73 -9.68
N GLY A 199 -8.11 24.82 -10.38
CA GLY A 199 -8.25 24.86 -11.85
C GLY A 199 -6.98 25.30 -12.59
N ASN A 200 -7.07 26.34 -13.43
CA ASN A 200 -5.95 26.90 -14.21
C ASN A 200 -5.03 27.89 -13.44
N ARG A 201 -5.16 28.03 -12.11
CA ARG A 201 -4.40 29.04 -11.30
C ARG A 201 -3.40 28.42 -10.33
N GLY A 202 -3.13 27.12 -10.43
CA GLY A 202 -2.14 26.40 -9.62
C GLY A 202 -2.76 25.60 -8.47
N VAL A 203 -1.89 24.97 -7.67
CA VAL A 203 -2.29 24.21 -6.48
C VAL A 203 -2.17 25.12 -5.26
N VAL A 204 -3.25 25.30 -4.51
CA VAL A 204 -3.17 25.92 -3.18
C VAL A 204 -3.02 24.80 -2.17
N LEU A 205 -1.94 24.88 -1.40
CA LEU A 205 -1.58 23.90 -0.40
C LEU A 205 -2.00 24.45 0.96
N ASN A 206 -2.92 23.75 1.63
CA ASN A 206 -2.96 23.83 3.08
C ASN A 206 -1.85 22.90 3.61
N GLU A 207 -0.65 23.46 3.71
CA GLU A 207 0.56 22.70 3.99
C GLU A 207 0.47 21.91 5.29
N ASP A 208 -0.15 22.47 6.34
CA ASP A 208 -0.33 21.80 7.62
C ASP A 208 -1.26 20.57 7.49
N ALA A 209 -2.33 20.67 6.72
CA ALA A 209 -3.24 19.55 6.47
C ALA A 209 -2.57 18.44 5.64
N VAL A 210 -1.72 18.80 4.66
CA VAL A 210 -0.96 17.83 3.87
C VAL A 210 0.09 17.15 4.75
N LYS A 211 0.85 17.92 5.53
CA LYS A 211 1.82 17.40 6.50
C LYS A 211 1.16 16.43 7.47
N ALA A 212 -0.02 16.78 8.00
CA ALA A 212 -0.82 15.93 8.88
C ALA A 212 -1.28 14.64 8.19
N SER A 213 -1.66 14.72 6.92
CA SER A 213 -2.07 13.54 6.14
C SER A 213 -0.92 12.57 5.90
N LEU A 214 0.33 13.03 5.91
CA LEU A 214 1.52 12.19 5.73
C LEU A 214 2.02 11.54 7.04
N GLN A 215 1.40 11.85 8.19
CA GLN A 215 1.78 11.32 9.51
C GLN A 215 1.33 9.87 9.68
N GLY A 216 1.99 8.94 9.01
CA GLY A 216 1.73 7.50 9.17
C GLY A 216 1.93 6.71 7.89
N MET A 217 1.99 5.38 8.03
CA MET A 217 2.40 4.53 6.92
C MET A 217 1.40 4.52 5.77
N SER A 218 0.09 4.47 6.02
CA SER A 218 -0.92 4.30 4.97
C SER A 218 -0.89 5.39 3.89
N ALA A 219 -1.10 6.65 4.27
CA ALA A 219 -1.14 7.75 3.30
C ALA A 219 0.26 8.09 2.75
N SER A 220 1.31 7.91 3.56
CA SER A 220 2.70 8.13 3.14
C SER A 220 3.13 7.09 2.10
N SER A 221 2.86 5.79 2.33
CA SER A 221 3.19 4.72 1.38
C SER A 221 2.38 4.81 0.09
N GLU A 222 1.09 5.14 0.17
CA GLU A 222 0.25 5.33 -1.02
C GLU A 222 0.75 6.48 -1.88
N THR A 223 1.12 7.60 -1.25
CA THR A 223 1.65 8.76 -1.96
C THR A 223 3.02 8.44 -2.58
N ALA A 224 3.91 7.75 -1.85
CA ALA A 224 5.18 7.29 -2.38
C ALA A 224 5.00 6.35 -3.59
N ALA A 225 4.05 5.41 -3.54
CA ALA A 225 3.75 4.51 -4.66
C ALA A 225 3.30 5.29 -5.92
N LYS A 226 2.48 6.33 -5.76
CA LYS A 226 2.08 7.23 -6.85
C LYS A 226 3.28 8.01 -7.41
N ILE A 227 4.18 8.51 -6.55
CA ILE A 227 5.43 9.16 -6.98
C ILE A 227 6.28 8.19 -7.82
N LEU A 228 6.41 6.93 -7.39
CA LEU A 228 7.19 5.92 -8.13
C LEU A 228 6.60 5.62 -9.51
N ASN A 229 5.29 5.60 -9.65
CA ASN A 229 4.66 5.39 -10.96
C ASN A 229 4.95 6.56 -11.91
N ASN A 230 4.83 7.80 -11.42
CA ASN A 230 5.17 9.00 -12.20
C ASN A 230 6.64 8.98 -12.62
N ALA A 231 7.53 8.67 -11.67
CA ALA A 231 8.96 8.53 -11.91
C ALA A 231 9.26 7.41 -12.93
N THR A 232 8.57 6.28 -12.84
CA THR A 232 8.75 5.14 -13.77
C THR A 232 8.44 5.57 -15.20
N GLY A 233 7.37 6.35 -15.41
CA GLY A 233 7.05 6.93 -16.71
C GLY A 233 8.14 7.89 -17.22
N ALA A 234 8.60 8.80 -16.36
CA ALA A 234 9.67 9.75 -16.70
C ALA A 234 11.02 9.07 -17.00
N CYS A 235 11.28 7.94 -16.36
CA CYS A 235 12.53 7.18 -16.44
C CYS A 235 12.49 6.03 -17.45
N GLY A 236 11.40 5.84 -18.19
CA GLY A 236 11.26 4.72 -19.13
C GLY A 236 11.44 3.34 -18.47
N GLY A 237 11.12 3.21 -17.18
CA GLY A 237 11.29 1.99 -16.40
C GLY A 237 12.67 1.75 -15.78
N ASP A 238 13.67 2.61 -15.99
CA ASP A 238 14.99 2.45 -15.35
C ASP A 238 14.90 2.69 -13.83
N LEU A 239 15.09 1.64 -13.02
CA LEU A 239 14.93 1.72 -11.57
C LEU A 239 15.95 2.66 -10.91
N THR A 240 17.16 2.77 -11.45
CA THR A 240 18.20 3.67 -10.91
C THR A 240 17.78 5.12 -11.09
N CYS A 241 17.22 5.47 -12.24
CA CYS A 241 16.60 6.75 -12.53
C CYS A 241 15.41 7.01 -11.60
N VAL A 242 14.54 6.02 -11.37
CA VAL A 242 13.39 6.17 -10.45
C VAL A 242 13.85 6.49 -9.03
N MET A 243 14.89 5.81 -8.53
CA MET A 243 15.48 6.09 -7.21
C MET A 243 16.01 7.53 -7.14
N ALA A 244 16.72 7.98 -8.18
CA ALA A 244 17.25 9.33 -8.24
C ALA A 244 16.15 10.39 -8.36
N TYR A 245 15.08 10.11 -9.12
CA TYR A 245 13.90 10.97 -9.25
C TYR A 245 13.22 11.15 -7.89
N TYR A 246 13.08 10.09 -7.11
CA TYR A 246 12.40 10.15 -5.81
C TYR A 246 13.09 11.13 -4.85
N ASN A 247 14.42 11.08 -4.74
CA ASN A 247 15.18 11.96 -3.84
C ASN A 247 15.48 13.34 -4.44
N GLY A 248 15.93 13.39 -5.70
CA GLY A 248 16.41 14.62 -6.34
C GLY A 248 15.42 15.30 -7.30
N GLY A 249 14.24 14.72 -7.51
CA GLY A 249 13.21 15.23 -8.40
C GLY A 249 13.52 15.12 -9.90
N GLY A 250 12.68 15.72 -10.74
CA GLY A 250 12.83 15.67 -12.20
C GLY A 250 14.15 16.28 -12.71
N GLY A 251 14.68 17.29 -12.02
CA GLY A 251 15.97 17.90 -12.39
C GLY A 251 17.16 16.94 -12.21
N ALA A 252 17.10 16.03 -11.24
CA ALA A 252 18.16 15.06 -10.98
C ALA A 252 18.35 14.11 -12.18
N VAL A 253 17.26 13.70 -12.81
CA VAL A 253 17.26 12.72 -13.90
C VAL A 253 17.36 13.33 -15.30
N GLN A 254 17.36 14.66 -15.40
CA GLN A 254 17.63 15.34 -16.66
C GLN A 254 19.08 15.13 -17.10
N ALA A 255 19.34 15.25 -18.40
CA ALA A 255 20.69 15.18 -18.94
C ALA A 255 21.56 16.27 -18.30
N SER A 256 22.75 15.89 -17.85
CA SER A 256 23.73 16.84 -17.35
C SER A 256 24.21 17.75 -18.47
N ALA A 257 24.20 19.04 -18.19
CA ALA A 257 24.79 20.07 -19.03
C ALA A 257 26.32 19.98 -19.13
N CYS A 258 26.98 19.29 -18.19
CA CYS A 258 28.41 19.48 -17.89
C CYS A 258 29.22 18.17 -17.89
N CYS A 259 28.52 17.05 -18.02
CA CYS A 259 29.10 15.72 -18.19
C CYS A 259 28.84 15.19 -19.61
N PRO A 260 29.55 14.14 -20.03
CA PRO A 260 29.32 13.49 -21.32
C PRO A 260 27.84 13.17 -21.57
N SER A 261 27.46 13.20 -22.84
CA SER A 261 26.11 12.87 -23.30
C SER A 261 25.64 11.54 -22.71
N GLY A 262 24.41 11.51 -22.20
CA GLY A 262 23.81 10.34 -21.55
C GLY A 262 24.02 10.25 -20.04
N THR A 263 24.80 11.16 -19.44
CA THR A 263 24.93 11.25 -17.97
C THR A 263 23.79 12.08 -17.39
N ALA A 264 23.07 11.56 -16.40
CA ALA A 264 22.06 12.33 -15.68
C ALA A 264 22.73 13.39 -14.76
N ALA A 265 22.02 14.47 -14.45
CA ALA A 265 22.52 15.57 -13.62
C ALA A 265 22.99 15.07 -12.24
N TRP A 266 22.28 14.11 -11.64
CA TRP A 266 22.65 13.53 -10.35
C TRP A 266 23.97 12.74 -10.41
N GLN A 267 24.22 12.02 -11.50
CA GLN A 267 25.43 11.22 -11.68
C GLN A 267 26.67 12.10 -11.86
N CYS A 268 26.48 13.30 -12.40
CA CYS A 268 27.56 14.21 -12.69
C CYS A 268 28.15 14.81 -11.40
N GLN A 269 29.39 14.44 -11.08
CA GLN A 269 30.12 14.97 -9.91
C GLN A 269 30.55 16.43 -10.06
N TRP A 270 30.42 16.99 -11.26
CA TRP A 270 30.92 18.32 -11.63
C TRP A 270 29.84 19.17 -12.27
N ASP A 271 29.98 20.48 -12.15
CA ASP A 271 29.14 21.47 -12.80
C ASP A 271 30.02 22.44 -13.61
N CYS A 272 29.45 23.08 -14.61
CA CYS A 272 30.11 24.01 -15.52
C CYS A 272 30.41 25.37 -14.86
N GLY A 273 30.01 25.56 -13.60
CA GLY A 273 30.09 26.84 -12.90
C GLY A 273 29.20 27.89 -13.56
N THR A 274 29.77 29.04 -13.92
CA THR A 274 29.04 30.13 -14.61
C THR A 274 28.97 29.97 -16.12
N ARG A 275 29.50 28.87 -16.69
CA ARG A 275 29.52 28.68 -18.15
C ARG A 275 28.22 28.08 -18.67
N VAL A 276 27.99 28.29 -19.97
CA VAL A 276 26.83 27.75 -20.70
C VAL A 276 26.89 26.22 -20.73
N ALA A 277 25.75 25.57 -20.51
CA ALA A 277 25.56 24.14 -20.68
C ALA A 277 26.12 23.64 -22.03
N GLY A 278 26.85 22.52 -22.02
CA GLY A 278 27.44 21.90 -23.22
C GLY A 278 28.76 22.52 -23.68
N SER A 279 29.23 23.60 -23.05
CA SER A 279 30.50 24.26 -23.44
C SER A 279 31.76 23.64 -22.81
N VAL A 280 31.60 22.76 -21.81
CA VAL A 280 32.72 22.16 -21.07
C VAL A 280 32.42 20.70 -20.77
N ASN A 281 33.41 19.83 -20.99
CA ASN A 281 33.39 18.44 -20.52
C ASN A 281 34.19 18.31 -19.21
N CYS A 282 33.50 18.26 -18.08
CA CYS A 282 34.14 18.22 -16.76
C CYS A 282 34.70 16.84 -16.35
N THR A 283 34.56 15.83 -17.21
CA THR A 283 35.20 14.53 -17.04
C THR A 283 36.47 14.37 -17.89
N ALA A 284 36.90 15.40 -18.63
CA ALA A 284 38.12 15.36 -19.41
C ALA A 284 39.38 15.33 -18.51
N THR A 285 40.48 14.79 -19.04
CA THR A 285 41.80 14.78 -18.39
C THR A 285 42.81 15.51 -19.27
N PRO A 286 43.44 16.61 -18.83
CA PRO A 286 43.23 17.27 -17.54
C PRO A 286 41.86 17.96 -17.44
N ARG A 287 41.27 17.98 -16.24
CA ARG A 287 39.97 18.61 -16.01
C ARG A 287 40.08 20.13 -16.22
N PRO A 288 39.14 20.75 -16.95
CA PRO A 288 39.10 22.21 -17.07
C PRO A 288 38.96 22.86 -15.69
N SER A 289 39.75 23.91 -15.43
CA SER A 289 39.74 24.64 -14.15
C SER A 289 38.40 25.33 -13.83
N SER A 290 37.54 25.52 -14.82
CA SER A 290 36.20 26.07 -14.64
C SER A 290 35.16 25.09 -14.11
N CYS A 291 35.50 23.80 -14.03
CA CYS A 291 34.59 22.81 -13.47
C CYS A 291 34.58 22.93 -11.95
N VAL A 292 33.39 23.12 -11.38
CA VAL A 292 33.18 23.15 -9.93
C VAL A 292 32.53 21.85 -9.49
N GLN A 293 32.65 21.50 -8.22
CA GLN A 293 31.99 20.30 -7.70
C GLN A 293 30.48 20.51 -7.71
N ASN A 294 29.73 19.55 -8.29
CA ASN A 294 28.28 19.57 -8.24
C ASN A 294 27.83 19.16 -6.83
N THR A 295 27.58 20.11 -5.94
CA THR A 295 27.11 19.81 -4.59
C THR A 295 25.60 19.56 -4.52
N GLY A 296 24.84 19.97 -5.55
CA GLY A 296 23.38 19.93 -5.56
C GLY A 296 22.76 18.53 -5.49
N TYR A 297 23.47 17.51 -5.98
CA TYR A 297 23.00 16.11 -5.96
C TYR A 297 23.93 15.16 -5.20
N VAL A 298 24.74 15.68 -4.25
CA VAL A 298 25.57 14.82 -3.39
C VAL A 298 24.70 13.84 -2.60
N GLU A 299 23.58 14.32 -2.08
CA GLU A 299 22.62 13.49 -1.35
C GLU A 299 22.07 12.37 -2.25
N THR A 300 21.60 12.71 -3.45
CA THR A 300 21.05 11.73 -4.41
C THR A 300 22.09 10.67 -4.81
N ARG A 301 23.37 11.05 -4.98
CA ARG A 301 24.45 10.10 -5.25
C ARG A 301 24.72 9.13 -4.11
N ASN A 302 24.47 9.53 -2.86
CA ASN A 302 24.57 8.65 -1.70
C ASN A 302 23.29 7.84 -1.50
N TYR A 303 22.14 8.42 -1.84
CA TYR A 303 20.81 7.82 -1.70
C TYR A 303 20.64 6.59 -2.58
N VAL A 304 20.96 6.69 -3.88
CA VAL A 304 20.74 5.60 -4.85
C VAL A 304 21.43 4.27 -4.45
N PRO A 305 22.73 4.25 -4.10
CA PRO A 305 23.37 3.02 -3.64
C PRO A 305 22.76 2.43 -2.36
N ASN A 306 22.29 3.27 -1.44
CA ASN A 306 21.63 2.81 -0.20
C ASN A 306 20.31 2.12 -0.49
N ILE A 307 19.53 2.64 -1.44
CA ILE A 307 18.28 1.99 -1.89
C ILE A 307 18.58 0.66 -2.57
N GLN A 308 19.58 0.61 -3.46
CA GLN A 308 19.99 -0.64 -4.12
C GLN A 308 20.43 -1.70 -3.10
N ALA A 309 21.18 -1.31 -2.07
CA ALA A 309 21.58 -2.20 -1.00
C ALA A 309 20.37 -2.71 -0.19
N ALA A 310 19.44 -1.82 0.18
CA ALA A 310 18.22 -2.20 0.89
C ALA A 310 17.32 -3.12 0.05
N GLN A 311 17.19 -2.84 -1.25
CA GLN A 311 16.43 -3.69 -2.17
C GLN A 311 17.07 -5.07 -2.33
N THR A 312 18.39 -5.15 -2.39
CA THR A 312 19.14 -6.41 -2.42
C THR A 312 18.89 -7.22 -1.15
N ALA A 313 18.91 -6.57 0.02
CA ALA A 313 18.60 -7.21 1.30
C ALA A 313 17.15 -7.74 1.35
N LEU A 314 16.19 -7.01 0.79
CA LEU A 314 14.78 -7.43 0.71
C LEU A 314 14.56 -8.62 -0.24
N LYS A 315 15.33 -8.70 -1.33
CA LYS A 315 15.24 -9.78 -2.33
C LYS A 315 15.99 -11.06 -1.91
N THR A 316 16.86 -10.97 -0.91
CA THR A 316 17.65 -12.12 -0.45
C THR A 316 16.87 -12.86 0.64
N PRO A 317 16.44 -14.12 0.43
CA PRO A 317 15.77 -14.87 1.48
C PRO A 317 16.72 -15.01 2.67
N THR A 318 16.28 -14.54 3.84
CA THR A 318 17.02 -14.72 5.08
C THR A 318 17.15 -16.23 5.30
N GLN A 319 18.33 -16.80 5.04
CA GLN A 319 18.62 -18.13 5.54
C GLN A 319 18.51 -18.03 7.05
N THR A 320 17.43 -18.57 7.61
CA THR A 320 17.37 -18.91 9.02
C THR A 320 18.57 -19.79 9.28
N SER A 321 19.57 -19.23 9.94
CA SER A 321 20.69 -19.99 10.50
C SER A 321 20.07 -21.11 11.33
N GLY A 322 20.15 -22.32 10.79
CA GLY A 322 19.75 -23.54 11.47
C GLY A 322 20.55 -23.61 12.77
N GLY A 323 19.86 -23.39 13.89
CA GLY A 323 20.39 -23.77 15.18
C GLY A 323 20.59 -25.28 15.15
N ALA A 324 21.85 -25.69 15.20
CA ALA A 324 22.22 -27.06 15.49
C ALA A 324 21.57 -27.47 16.83
N PHE A 325 20.72 -28.49 16.77
CA PHE A 325 20.43 -29.40 17.87
C PHE A 325 20.66 -30.82 17.34
#